data_AF-A0A413JXW0-F1
#
_entry.id   AF-A0A413JXW0-F1
#
_cell.length_a   1.000
_cell.length_b   1.000
_cell.length_c   1.000
_cell.angle_alpha   90.00
_cell.angle_beta   90.00
_cell.angle_gamma   90.00
#
_symmetry.space_group_name_H-M   'P 1'
#
loop_
_entity.id
_entity.type
_entity.pdbx_description
1 polymer ?
#
loop_
_entity_poly.entity_id
_entity_poly.type
_entity_poly.pdbx_seq_one_letter_code
_entity_poly.pdbx_strand_id
1 'polypeptide(L)'
;MELYKLKNKNNIIFLLKIQYLNFALSILLFIVNLISGATINYLFFSYYLLFSFLYITVVSLKVFSLASAFNLFLFGYFMFQISALFVSLDTLLERKLMDNLFLFSEEQINNTLCANSVILNAMFLGCLMSIIYLPIKTNINKANLIYSERLQNWGYLLFWVALPFTLLKFYLEIKLVLTEGYYAYYTSSLSIPFLISISRFIFEIGFFLFLTSLPPKKKFLTVSKVYILVMCLFFLIGVRNRVILSFLFVLWFYYRFYSKKSPKILFLLIISISSVALLLLVQLVRQAGVFLLSDDRSIFSYFFYAQSTNFYILPLLQYYDLHTEVPFVFAPFFNLDTSYYDPNGINNLLGNAIAFRISPDEFREGHGLGSSFIAELYDLGIVFMSILSIGLGFVMGWFERNVKNNRALLAISFYAITNCIYISRSSLFRNVYMFPLLIILVFIALKIRYPFKMKKNEYPTRL
;
A
#
# COMPACT_ATOMS: atom_id res chain seq x y z
N MET A 1 9.24 -8.05 23.40
CA MET A 1 9.82 -7.30 22.24
C MET A 1 8.86 -6.19 21.93
N GLU A 2 9.28 -4.94 22.14
CA GLU A 2 8.39 -3.78 22.32
C GLU A 2 7.69 -3.36 21.03
N LEU A 3 6.46 -3.86 20.87
CA LEU A 3 5.51 -3.44 19.83
C LEU A 3 5.07 -1.98 20.07
N TYR A 4 5.05 -1.60 21.34
CA TYR A 4 4.73 -0.28 21.85
C TYR A 4 5.89 0.24 22.71
N LYS A 5 6.29 1.49 22.48
CA LYS A 5 7.28 2.15 23.35
C LYS A 5 6.61 2.69 24.62
N LEU A 6 5.33 3.07 24.52
CA LEU A 6 4.51 3.46 25.67
C LEU A 6 3.91 2.23 26.35
N LYS A 7 4.31 1.97 27.60
CA LYS A 7 3.81 0.86 28.42
C LYS A 7 2.68 1.25 29.38
N ASN A 8 2.48 2.54 29.63
CA ASN A 8 1.50 3.02 30.59
C ASN A 8 0.12 3.16 29.94
N LYS A 9 -0.84 2.34 30.39
CA LYS A 9 -2.24 2.35 29.94
C LYS A 9 -2.90 3.73 30.10
N ASN A 10 -2.57 4.47 31.17
CA ASN A 10 -3.15 5.79 31.43
C ASN A 10 -2.72 6.81 30.37
N ASN A 11 -1.45 6.75 29.93
CA ASN A 11 -0.95 7.62 28.86
C ASN A 11 -1.65 7.33 27.53
N ILE A 12 -1.94 6.06 27.24
CA ILE A 12 -2.64 5.65 26.01
C ILE A 12 -4.11 6.10 26.06
N ILE A 13 -4.78 6.00 27.21
CA ILE A 13 -6.14 6.51 27.40
C ILE A 13 -6.18 8.03 27.23
N PHE A 14 -5.19 8.75 27.76
CA PHE A 14 -5.07 10.20 27.58
C PHE A 14 -4.89 10.57 26.10
N LEU A 15 -3.98 9.87 25.39
CA LEU A 15 -3.81 10.05 23.95
C LEU A 15 -5.08 9.75 23.16
N LEU A 16 -5.84 8.71 23.54
CA LEU A 16 -7.11 8.38 22.93
C LEU A 16 -8.12 9.54 23.08
N LYS A 17 -8.22 10.14 24.27
CA LYS A 17 -9.10 11.29 24.53
C LYS A 17 -8.72 12.49 23.66
N ILE A 18 -7.43 12.81 23.57
CA ILE A 18 -6.95 13.88 22.67
C ILE A 18 -7.30 13.56 21.22
N GLN A 19 -7.08 12.32 20.79
CA GLN A 19 -7.35 11.95 19.40
C GLN A 19 -8.84 11.94 19.07
N TYR A 20 -9.71 11.62 20.03
CA TYR A 20 -11.15 11.75 19.89
C TYR A 20 -11.56 13.21 19.66
N LEU A 21 -10.96 14.16 20.41
CA LEU A 21 -11.19 15.60 20.21
C LEU A 21 -10.71 16.06 18.83
N ASN A 22 -9.52 15.64 18.37
CA ASN A 22 -9.02 15.97 17.04
C ASN A 22 -9.93 15.42 15.93
N PHE A 23 -10.42 14.20 16.10
CA PHE A 23 -11.37 13.60 15.17
C PHE A 23 -12.71 14.34 15.15
N ALA A 24 -13.28 14.67 16.30
CA ALA A 24 -14.49 15.48 16.40
C ALA A 24 -14.32 16.87 15.75
N LEU A 25 -13.16 17.51 15.97
CA LEU A 25 -12.81 18.77 15.32
C LEU A 25 -12.75 18.63 13.80
N SER A 26 -12.16 17.55 13.28
CA SER A 26 -12.10 17.31 11.83
C SER A 26 -13.49 17.14 11.20
N ILE A 27 -14.42 16.49 11.90
CA ILE A 27 -15.82 16.38 11.46
C ILE A 27 -16.51 17.75 11.49
N LEU A 28 -16.33 18.51 12.58
CA LEU A 28 -16.90 19.84 12.71
C LEU A 28 -16.44 20.74 11.56
N LEU A 29 -15.14 20.75 11.26
CA LEU A 29 -14.57 21.52 10.16
C LEU A 29 -15.12 21.09 8.79
N PHE A 30 -15.33 19.79 8.59
CA PHE A 30 -15.97 19.27 7.38
C PHE A 30 -17.41 19.81 7.25
N ILE A 31 -18.21 19.75 8.32
CA ILE A 31 -19.60 20.24 8.33
C ILE A 31 -19.63 21.74 8.08
N VAL A 32 -18.75 22.51 8.73
CA VAL A 32 -18.63 23.95 8.53
C VAL A 32 -18.32 24.25 7.06
N ASN A 33 -17.39 23.54 6.43
CA ASN A 33 -17.08 23.71 5.01
C ASN A 33 -18.30 23.49 4.10
N LEU A 34 -19.10 22.45 4.37
CA LEU A 34 -20.32 22.17 3.60
C LEU A 34 -21.36 23.28 3.72
N ILE A 35 -21.54 23.84 4.92
CA ILE A 35 -22.50 24.93 5.17
C ILE A 35 -22.00 26.25 4.58
N SER A 36 -20.70 26.49 4.68
CA SER A 36 -20.09 27.78 4.36
C SER A 36 -19.81 27.97 2.87
N GLY A 37 -20.03 26.95 2.02
CA GLY A 37 -19.95 27.05 0.55
C GLY A 37 -18.63 27.63 0.04
N ALA A 38 -17.51 27.16 0.58
CA ALA A 38 -16.15 27.62 0.23
C ALA A 38 -15.79 29.07 0.63
N THR A 39 -16.52 29.72 1.55
CA THR A 39 -16.07 31.01 2.14
C THR A 39 -14.76 30.93 2.93
N ILE A 40 -14.38 29.74 3.40
CA ILE A 40 -13.10 29.51 4.10
C ILE A 40 -12.05 29.12 3.07
N ASN A 41 -10.97 29.88 3.01
CA ASN A 41 -9.87 29.67 2.08
C ASN A 41 -9.19 28.30 2.28
N TYR A 42 -8.88 27.60 1.18
CA TYR A 42 -8.24 26.29 1.15
C TYR A 42 -6.90 26.20 1.89
N LEU A 43 -6.19 27.32 2.05
CA LEU A 43 -4.97 27.41 2.84
C LEU A 43 -5.20 27.00 4.30
N PHE A 44 -6.34 27.38 4.88
CA PHE A 44 -6.69 27.02 6.26
C PHE A 44 -6.79 25.49 6.42
N PHE A 45 -7.54 24.82 5.55
CA PHE A 45 -7.69 23.37 5.58
C PHE A 45 -6.39 22.65 5.23
N SER A 46 -5.56 23.23 4.36
CA SER A 46 -4.23 22.71 4.03
C SER A 46 -3.33 22.69 5.25
N TYR A 47 -3.26 23.79 6.00
CA TYR A 47 -2.46 23.86 7.23
C TYR A 47 -3.02 22.94 8.33
N TYR A 48 -4.34 22.82 8.46
CA TYR A 48 -4.96 21.90 9.41
C TYR A 48 -4.60 20.43 9.12
N LEU A 49 -4.65 20.03 7.84
CA LEU A 49 -4.28 18.68 7.43
C LEU A 49 -2.79 18.41 7.67
N LEU A 50 -1.91 19.36 7.33
CA LEU A 50 -0.48 19.27 7.59
C LEU A 50 -0.18 19.15 9.09
N PHE A 51 -0.82 19.98 9.92
CA PHE A 51 -0.69 19.90 11.38
C PHE A 51 -1.16 18.55 11.92
N SER A 52 -2.32 18.07 11.48
CA SER A 52 -2.86 16.77 11.85
C SER A 52 -1.89 15.65 11.49
N PHE A 53 -1.33 15.68 10.28
CA PHE A 53 -0.35 14.71 9.82
C PHE A 53 0.94 14.73 10.65
N LEU A 54 1.51 15.90 10.92
CA LEU A 54 2.72 16.04 11.73
C LEU A 54 2.49 15.57 13.17
N TYR A 55 1.37 15.98 13.79
CA TYR A 55 0.97 15.54 15.12
C TYR A 55 0.85 14.01 15.18
N ILE A 56 0.08 13.41 14.27
CA ILE A 56 -0.15 11.96 14.23
C ILE A 56 1.16 11.22 14.02
N THR A 57 2.04 11.72 13.14
CA THR A 57 3.35 11.11 12.89
C THR A 57 4.22 11.13 14.14
N VAL A 58 4.34 12.27 14.83
CA VAL A 58 5.14 12.40 16.06
C VAL A 58 4.60 11.47 17.16
N VAL A 59 3.28 11.46 17.38
CA VAL A 59 2.67 10.58 18.39
C VAL A 59 2.83 9.12 18.00
N SER A 60 2.61 8.77 16.74
CA SER A 60 2.76 7.40 16.25
C SER A 60 4.20 6.89 16.39
N LEU A 61 5.22 7.71 16.15
CA LEU A 61 6.63 7.35 16.39
C LEU A 61 6.97 7.17 17.87
N LYS A 62 6.23 7.83 18.77
CA LYS A 62 6.33 7.64 20.24
C LYS A 62 5.55 6.42 20.72
N VAL A 63 4.47 6.03 20.06
CA VAL A 63 3.63 4.89 20.47
C VAL A 63 4.13 3.59 19.84
N PHE A 64 4.34 3.57 18.52
CA PHE A 64 4.61 2.38 17.73
C PHE A 64 6.07 2.29 17.27
N SER A 65 6.47 1.11 16.80
CA SER A 65 7.75 0.94 16.12
C SER A 65 7.73 1.60 14.73
N LEU A 66 8.88 2.09 14.27
CA LEU A 66 9.03 2.72 12.94
C LEU A 66 8.58 1.82 11.79
N ALA A 67 8.83 0.52 11.90
CA ALA A 67 8.41 -0.47 10.91
C ALA A 67 7.05 -1.10 11.26
N SER A 68 6.15 -0.40 11.95
CA SER A 68 4.78 -0.89 12.18
C SER A 68 3.91 -0.62 10.95
N ALA A 69 2.88 -1.44 10.75
CA ALA A 69 1.89 -1.26 9.68
C ALA A 69 1.33 0.17 9.61
N PHE A 70 1.03 0.79 10.75
CA PHE A 70 0.49 2.15 10.79
C PHE A 70 1.53 3.21 10.40
N ASN A 71 2.78 3.10 10.84
CA ASN A 71 3.84 4.03 10.40
C ASN A 71 4.19 3.84 8.91
N LEU A 72 4.09 2.61 8.40
CA LEU A 72 4.22 2.30 6.98
C LEU A 72 3.06 2.89 6.16
N PHE A 73 1.84 2.88 6.71
CA PHE A 73 0.70 3.63 6.15
C PHE A 73 0.98 5.13 6.11
N LEU A 74 1.44 5.74 7.22
CA LEU A 74 1.76 7.17 7.25
C LEU A 74 2.84 7.54 6.22
N PHE A 75 3.82 6.67 5.99
CA PHE A 75 4.81 6.85 4.92
C PHE A 75 4.15 6.86 3.54
N GLY A 76 3.32 5.86 3.22
CA GLY A 76 2.60 5.83 1.95
C GLY A 76 1.62 7.00 1.78
N TYR A 77 0.95 7.41 2.85
CA TYR A 77 0.04 8.54 2.87
C TYR A 77 0.76 9.87 2.61
N PHE A 78 1.91 10.10 3.24
CA PHE A 78 2.77 11.23 2.90
C PHE A 78 3.14 11.23 1.43
N MET A 79 3.69 10.12 0.92
CA MET A 79 4.21 10.04 -0.44
C MET A 79 3.14 10.32 -1.50
N PHE A 80 1.94 9.77 -1.33
CA PHE A 80 0.92 9.75 -2.39
C PHE A 80 -0.24 10.75 -2.20
N GLN A 81 -0.44 11.29 -1.00
CA GLN A 81 -1.56 12.21 -0.73
C GLN A 81 -1.06 13.61 -0.35
N ILE A 82 -0.22 13.73 0.67
CA ILE A 82 0.10 15.04 1.27
C ILE A 82 1.38 15.69 0.71
N SER A 83 2.26 14.94 0.05
CA SER A 83 3.56 15.47 -0.42
C SER A 83 3.46 16.71 -1.30
N ALA A 84 2.40 16.87 -2.10
CA ALA A 84 2.11 18.09 -2.86
C ALA A 84 1.93 19.33 -1.97
N LEU A 85 1.28 19.19 -0.80
CA LEU A 85 1.02 20.32 0.10
C LEU A 85 2.30 20.93 0.68
N PHE A 86 3.41 20.21 0.65
CA PHE A 86 4.72 20.71 1.08
C PHE A 86 5.49 21.44 -0.04
N VAL A 87 5.11 21.23 -1.30
CA VAL A 87 5.98 21.53 -2.44
C VAL A 87 5.29 22.39 -3.50
N SER A 88 3.97 22.33 -3.59
CA SER A 88 3.17 22.97 -4.64
C SER A 88 1.83 23.47 -4.09
N LEU A 89 1.88 24.15 -2.93
CA LEU A 89 0.70 24.66 -2.25
C LEU A 89 0.12 25.91 -2.95
N ASP A 90 0.98 26.63 -3.68
CA ASP A 90 0.67 27.73 -4.58
C ASP A 90 -0.12 27.27 -5.82
N THR A 91 0.25 26.14 -6.41
CA THR A 91 -0.44 25.57 -7.59
C THR A 91 -1.41 24.45 -7.21
N LEU A 92 -2.05 24.50 -6.03
CA LEU A 92 -2.90 23.41 -5.56
C LEU A 92 -4.24 23.33 -6.31
N LEU A 93 -4.73 24.46 -6.82
CA LEU A 93 -5.96 24.53 -7.62
C LEU A 93 -5.75 24.05 -9.06
N GLU A 94 -4.50 23.84 -9.47
CA GLU A 94 -4.17 23.56 -10.87
C GLU A 94 -3.37 22.25 -10.99
N ARG A 95 -3.78 21.40 -11.93
CA ARG A 95 -3.07 20.15 -12.15
C ARG A 95 -3.10 19.72 -13.61
N LYS A 96 -1.93 19.41 -14.16
CA LYS A 96 -1.82 18.74 -15.46
C LYS A 96 -1.91 17.21 -15.28
N LEU A 97 -2.84 16.56 -15.95
CA LEU A 97 -3.07 15.10 -15.94
C LEU A 97 -3.48 14.63 -17.33
N MET A 98 -2.85 13.57 -17.85
CA MET A 98 -3.15 13.02 -19.19
C MET A 98 -3.18 14.14 -20.25
N ASP A 99 -2.09 14.92 -20.27
CA ASP A 99 -1.87 16.14 -21.04
C ASP A 99 -2.92 17.28 -20.96
N ASN A 100 -3.98 17.11 -20.17
CA ASN A 100 -5.00 18.12 -19.91
C ASN A 100 -4.70 18.91 -18.64
N LEU A 101 -4.90 20.24 -18.70
CA LEU A 101 -4.83 21.13 -17.55
C LEU A 101 -6.20 21.23 -16.88
N PHE A 102 -6.25 20.87 -15.60
CA PHE A 102 -7.43 21.01 -14.75
C PHE A 102 -7.30 22.22 -13.84
N LEU A 103 -8.37 23.02 -13.78
CA LEU A 103 -8.57 24.11 -12.83
C LEU A 103 -9.71 23.70 -11.90
N PHE A 104 -9.39 23.41 -10.64
CA PHE A 104 -10.35 22.99 -9.63
C PHE A 104 -10.90 24.19 -8.87
N SER A 105 -12.18 24.11 -8.46
CA SER A 105 -12.75 25.12 -7.58
C SER A 105 -12.18 25.00 -6.15
N GLU A 106 -12.19 26.10 -5.39
CA GLU A 106 -11.81 26.06 -3.98
C GLU A 106 -12.67 25.08 -3.18
N GLU A 107 -13.96 24.96 -3.53
CA GLU A 107 -14.87 23.99 -2.92
C GLU A 107 -14.39 22.54 -3.09
N GLN A 108 -13.99 22.16 -4.31
CA GLN A 108 -13.51 20.81 -4.62
C GLN A 108 -12.24 20.47 -3.82
N ILE A 109 -11.32 21.43 -3.72
CA ILE A 109 -10.09 21.28 -2.94
C ILE A 109 -10.38 21.25 -1.44
N ASN A 110 -11.26 22.11 -0.94
CA ASN A 110 -11.67 22.11 0.47
C ASN A 110 -12.30 20.78 0.89
N ASN A 111 -13.23 20.27 0.08
CA ASN A 111 -13.85 18.96 0.31
C ASN A 111 -12.78 17.86 0.40
N THR A 112 -11.77 17.93 -0.46
CA THR A 112 -10.67 16.97 -0.50
C THR A 112 -9.79 17.05 0.74
N LEU A 113 -9.42 18.27 1.16
CA LEU A 113 -8.60 18.51 2.36
C LEU A 113 -9.33 18.08 3.64
N CYS A 114 -10.63 18.39 3.74
CA CYS A 114 -11.49 17.98 4.85
C CYS A 114 -11.64 16.45 4.89
N ALA A 115 -11.91 15.78 3.77
CA ALA A 115 -12.02 14.33 3.69
C ALA A 115 -10.73 13.62 4.14
N ASN A 116 -9.57 14.08 3.62
CA ASN A 116 -8.26 13.61 4.05
C ASN A 116 -8.06 13.77 5.57
N SER A 117 -8.46 14.93 6.12
CA SER A 117 -8.32 15.22 7.55
C SER A 117 -9.17 14.29 8.42
N VAL A 118 -10.42 14.06 8.04
CA VAL A 118 -11.34 13.15 8.75
C VAL A 118 -10.80 11.72 8.71
N ILE A 119 -10.44 11.22 7.52
CA ILE A 119 -9.94 9.85 7.34
C ILE A 119 -8.65 9.62 8.14
N LEU A 120 -7.68 10.54 8.07
CA LEU A 120 -6.41 10.41 8.78
C LEU A 120 -6.63 10.35 10.30
N ASN A 121 -7.47 11.24 10.83
CA ASN A 121 -7.78 11.27 12.25
C ASN A 121 -8.58 10.04 12.71
N ALA A 122 -9.53 9.58 11.88
CA ALA A 122 -10.32 8.37 12.10
C ALA A 122 -9.46 7.10 12.14
N MET A 123 -8.55 6.94 11.16
CA MET A 123 -7.63 5.80 11.11
C MET A 123 -6.70 5.77 12.32
N PHE A 124 -6.17 6.93 12.75
CA PHE A 124 -5.32 6.96 13.93
C PHE A 124 -6.10 6.64 15.21
N LEU A 125 -7.32 7.16 15.34
CA LEU A 125 -8.23 6.83 16.45
C LEU A 125 -8.47 5.31 16.53
N GLY A 126 -8.85 4.69 15.42
CA GLY A 126 -9.06 3.24 15.34
C GLY A 126 -7.81 2.44 15.72
N CYS A 127 -6.64 2.88 15.25
CA CYS A 127 -5.37 2.24 15.59
C CYS A 127 -5.07 2.32 17.10
N LEU A 128 -5.33 3.45 17.76
CA LEU A 128 -5.20 3.58 19.21
C LEU A 128 -6.22 2.74 19.98
N MET A 129 -7.47 2.67 19.50
CA MET A 129 -8.52 1.81 20.10
C MET A 129 -8.10 0.34 20.14
N SER A 130 -7.45 -0.15 19.07
CA SER A 130 -6.94 -1.53 19.02
C SER A 130 -5.95 -1.86 20.15
N ILE A 131 -5.28 -0.85 20.72
CA ILE A 131 -4.32 -1.05 21.81
C ILE A 131 -5.07 -1.29 23.13
N ILE A 132 -6.12 -0.51 23.39
CA ILE A 132 -6.85 -0.50 24.65
C ILE A 132 -7.78 -1.70 24.77
N TYR A 133 -8.55 -2.00 23.71
CA TYR A 133 -9.62 -3.00 23.76
C TYR A 133 -9.13 -4.44 23.61
N LEU A 134 -7.91 -4.65 23.10
CA LEU A 134 -7.29 -5.96 23.09
C LEU A 134 -6.41 -6.08 24.34
N PRO A 135 -6.65 -7.05 25.25
CA PRO A 135 -5.88 -7.17 26.47
C PRO A 135 -4.40 -7.33 26.17
N ILE A 136 -3.56 -6.53 26.82
CA ILE A 136 -2.11 -6.81 26.89
C ILE A 136 -2.04 -8.15 27.61
N LYS A 137 -1.78 -9.25 26.90
CA LYS A 137 -1.51 -10.54 27.53
C LYS A 137 -0.24 -10.39 28.36
N THR A 138 -0.41 -10.03 29.63
CA THR A 138 0.64 -9.96 30.65
C THR A 138 1.13 -11.36 31.03
N ASN A 139 0.31 -12.39 30.80
CA ASN A 139 0.71 -13.80 30.91
C ASN A 139 1.00 -14.40 29.53
N ILE A 140 2.28 -14.36 29.15
CA ILE A 140 2.83 -15.03 27.98
C ILE A 140 3.03 -16.51 28.33
N ASN A 141 1.96 -17.30 28.28
CA ASN A 141 2.15 -18.65 27.74
C ASN A 141 2.51 -18.44 26.27
N LYS A 142 3.79 -18.67 25.96
CA LYS A 142 4.48 -18.44 24.68
C LYS A 142 3.84 -19.25 23.55
N ALA A 143 2.67 -18.87 23.06
CA ALA A 143 2.25 -19.27 21.72
C ALA A 143 2.96 -18.37 20.68
N ASN A 144 4.30 -18.39 20.68
CA ASN A 144 5.04 -17.93 19.52
C ASN A 144 4.83 -18.98 18.43
N LEU A 145 4.49 -18.55 17.22
CA LEU A 145 4.47 -19.45 16.07
C LEU A 145 5.75 -20.26 16.04
N ILE A 146 5.60 -21.59 16.03
CA ILE A 146 6.73 -22.51 15.92
C ILE A 146 7.08 -22.64 14.44
N TYR A 147 8.38 -22.74 14.16
CA TYR A 147 8.91 -23.07 12.84
C TYR A 147 8.21 -24.31 12.27
N SER A 148 7.86 -24.26 10.98
CA SER A 148 7.27 -25.38 10.26
C SER A 148 8.18 -25.82 9.13
N GLU A 149 8.82 -26.98 9.28
CA GLU A 149 9.65 -27.55 8.22
C GLU A 149 8.86 -27.86 6.94
N ARG A 150 7.63 -28.36 7.09
CA ARG A 150 6.76 -28.70 5.96
C ARG A 150 6.49 -27.50 5.05
N LEU A 151 6.12 -26.35 5.65
CA LEU A 151 5.88 -25.12 4.89
C LEU A 151 7.16 -24.57 4.27
N GLN A 152 8.30 -24.70 4.96
CA GLN A 152 9.59 -24.27 4.41
C GLN A 152 9.92 -25.05 3.13
N ASN A 153 9.72 -26.36 3.15
CA ASN A 153 10.05 -27.24 2.03
C ASN A 153 9.11 -27.02 0.84
N TRP A 154 7.80 -26.87 1.07
CA TRP A 154 6.85 -26.47 0.02
C TRP A 154 7.18 -25.10 -0.56
N GLY A 155 7.47 -24.12 0.29
CA GLY A 155 7.88 -22.79 -0.14
C GLY A 155 9.15 -22.83 -0.99
N TYR A 156 10.17 -23.61 -0.59
CA TYR A 156 11.40 -23.81 -1.35
C TYR A 156 11.17 -24.46 -2.70
N LEU A 157 10.37 -25.52 -2.74
CA LEU A 157 10.04 -26.20 -3.98
C LEU A 157 9.45 -25.21 -4.98
N LEU A 158 8.38 -24.52 -4.58
CA LEU A 158 7.67 -23.59 -5.46
C LEU A 158 8.56 -22.41 -5.87
N PHE A 159 9.33 -21.86 -4.92
CA PHE A 159 10.22 -20.73 -5.16
C PHE A 159 11.33 -21.07 -6.16
N TRP A 160 12.07 -22.17 -5.95
CA TRP A 160 13.21 -22.52 -6.79
C TRP A 160 12.81 -23.11 -8.15
N VAL A 161 11.73 -23.89 -8.20
CA VAL A 161 11.23 -24.44 -9.47
C VAL A 161 10.64 -23.33 -10.34
N ALA A 162 9.94 -22.35 -9.77
CA ALA A 162 9.36 -21.25 -10.53
C ALA A 162 10.38 -20.17 -10.94
N LEU A 163 11.54 -20.08 -10.27
CA LEU A 163 12.56 -19.07 -10.54
C LEU A 163 13.01 -19.01 -12.01
N PRO A 164 13.45 -20.10 -12.68
CA PRO A 164 13.90 -20.03 -14.08
C PRO A 164 12.79 -19.55 -15.03
N PHE A 165 11.56 -20.03 -14.84
CA PHE A 165 10.41 -19.61 -15.65
C PHE A 165 10.04 -18.14 -15.39
N THR A 166 10.18 -17.67 -14.15
CA THR A 166 9.95 -16.27 -13.78
C THR A 166 10.98 -15.35 -14.43
N LEU A 167 12.25 -15.75 -14.46
CA LEU A 167 13.31 -15.01 -15.16
C LEU A 167 13.08 -14.97 -16.67
N LEU A 168 12.64 -16.08 -17.27
CA LEU A 168 12.25 -16.12 -18.67
C LEU A 168 11.06 -15.18 -18.95
N LYS A 169 10.05 -15.15 -18.07
CA LYS A 169 8.93 -14.22 -18.17
C LYS A 169 9.41 -12.76 -18.13
N PHE A 170 10.28 -12.41 -17.18
CA PHE A 170 10.86 -11.05 -17.12
C PHE A 170 11.63 -10.70 -18.39
N TYR A 171 12.42 -11.63 -18.93
CA TYR A 171 13.14 -11.39 -20.18
C TYR A 171 12.20 -11.05 -21.34
N LEU A 172 11.10 -11.79 -21.50
CA LEU A 172 10.12 -11.55 -22.55
C LEU A 172 9.40 -10.21 -22.38
N GLU A 173 8.98 -9.88 -21.14
CA GLU A 173 8.34 -8.58 -20.85
C GLU A 173 9.30 -7.40 -21.03
N ILE A 174 10.56 -7.53 -20.64
CA ILE A 174 11.57 -6.49 -20.85
C ILE A 174 11.82 -6.29 -22.35
N LYS A 175 11.93 -7.38 -23.11
CA LYS A 175 12.09 -7.31 -24.57
C LYS A 175 10.92 -6.56 -25.20
N LEU A 176 9.68 -6.88 -24.82
CA LEU A 176 8.48 -6.18 -25.29
C LEU A 176 8.53 -4.67 -24.98
N VAL A 177 8.85 -4.30 -23.73
CA VAL A 177 8.93 -2.89 -23.34
C VAL A 177 10.03 -2.15 -24.10
N LEU A 178 11.13 -2.82 -24.43
CA LEU A 178 12.22 -2.23 -25.23
C LEU A 178 11.85 -2.08 -26.71
N THR A 179 10.97 -2.93 -27.26
CA THR A 179 10.57 -2.89 -28.68
C THR A 179 9.34 -2.03 -28.95
N GLU A 180 8.32 -2.12 -28.09
CA GLU A 180 7.00 -1.52 -28.30
C GLU A 180 6.70 -0.39 -27.28
N GLY A 181 7.60 -0.16 -26.33
CA GLY A 181 7.45 0.85 -25.29
C GLY A 181 6.69 0.37 -24.05
N TYR A 182 6.63 1.24 -23.03
CA TYR A 182 6.05 0.91 -21.72
C TYR A 182 4.57 0.56 -21.77
N TYR A 183 3.79 1.25 -22.60
CA TYR A 183 2.34 1.07 -22.66
C TYR A 183 1.94 -0.28 -23.25
N ALA A 184 2.77 -0.85 -24.13
CA ALA A 184 2.58 -2.20 -24.66
C ALA A 184 2.48 -3.25 -23.56
N TYR A 185 3.15 -3.06 -22.41
CA TYR A 185 3.01 -3.97 -21.26
C TYR A 185 1.58 -4.06 -20.71
N TYR A 186 0.76 -3.03 -20.91
CA TYR A 186 -0.63 -2.97 -20.44
C TYR A 186 -1.65 -3.30 -21.52
N THR A 187 -1.34 -2.99 -22.78
CA THR A 187 -2.28 -3.12 -23.91
C THR A 187 -2.06 -4.40 -24.73
N SER A 188 -0.83 -4.89 -24.83
CA SER A 188 -0.51 -6.07 -25.64
C SER A 188 -0.56 -7.35 -24.80
N SER A 189 -1.25 -8.36 -25.31
CA SER A 189 -1.23 -9.70 -24.72
C SER A 189 -0.05 -10.48 -25.29
N LEU A 190 0.96 -10.70 -24.44
CA LEU A 190 2.06 -11.60 -24.77
C LEU A 190 1.54 -13.03 -24.90
N SER A 191 1.64 -13.63 -26.09
CA SER A 191 1.26 -15.02 -26.38
C SER A 191 2.30 -16.00 -25.82
N ILE A 192 2.32 -16.14 -24.50
CA ILE A 192 3.29 -16.95 -23.76
C ILE A 192 2.61 -18.22 -23.21
N PRO A 193 3.30 -19.38 -23.20
CA PRO A 193 2.81 -20.58 -22.55
C PRO A 193 2.32 -20.35 -21.11
N PHE A 194 1.21 -21.00 -20.75
CA PHE A 194 0.54 -20.85 -19.45
C PHE A 194 1.49 -21.03 -18.24
N LEU A 195 2.42 -21.98 -18.32
CA LEU A 195 3.37 -22.21 -17.24
C LEU A 195 4.28 -21.00 -16.99
N ILE A 196 4.72 -20.34 -18.06
CA ILE A 196 5.54 -19.13 -17.97
C ILE A 196 4.66 -17.96 -17.53
N SER A 197 3.41 -17.84 -18.01
CA SER A 197 2.52 -16.75 -17.60
C SER A 197 2.23 -16.76 -16.09
N ILE A 198 2.05 -17.93 -15.47
CA ILE A 198 1.76 -18.08 -14.03
C ILE A 198 3.02 -18.22 -13.16
N SER A 199 4.20 -18.47 -13.76
CA SER A 199 5.46 -18.67 -13.04
C SER A 199 5.75 -17.63 -11.93
N ARG A 200 5.58 -16.34 -12.23
CA ARG A 200 5.78 -15.24 -11.26
C ARG A 200 4.86 -15.38 -10.05
N PHE A 201 3.61 -15.77 -10.27
CA PHE A 201 2.64 -15.95 -9.20
C PHE A 201 3.02 -17.13 -8.29
N ILE A 202 3.48 -18.25 -8.89
CA ILE A 202 3.97 -19.41 -8.14
C ILE A 202 5.24 -19.04 -7.35
N PHE A 203 6.13 -18.26 -7.94
CA PHE A 203 7.34 -17.76 -7.29
C PHE A 203 7.02 -16.92 -6.04
N GLU A 204 6.09 -15.97 -6.16
CA GLU A 204 5.62 -15.14 -5.04
C GLU A 204 4.94 -15.99 -3.95
N ILE A 205 4.05 -16.91 -4.32
CA ILE A 205 3.41 -17.85 -3.39
C ILE A 205 4.45 -18.71 -2.67
N GLY A 206 5.44 -19.23 -3.39
CA GLY A 206 6.53 -20.01 -2.82
C GLY A 206 7.30 -19.23 -1.76
N PHE A 207 7.59 -17.95 -2.05
CA PHE A 207 8.20 -17.05 -1.09
C PHE A 207 7.30 -16.83 0.15
N PHE A 208 6.00 -16.59 -0.02
CA PHE A 208 5.09 -16.37 1.11
C PHE A 208 4.87 -17.62 1.97
N LEU A 209 4.78 -18.80 1.35
CA LEU A 209 4.73 -20.07 2.08
C LEU A 209 6.01 -20.30 2.88
N PHE A 210 7.17 -19.99 2.30
CA PHE A 210 8.45 -20.03 3.00
C PHE A 210 8.46 -19.09 4.20
N LEU A 211 7.98 -17.85 4.07
CA LEU A 211 7.90 -16.91 5.20
C LEU A 211 6.92 -17.37 6.29
N THR A 212 5.80 -17.97 5.89
CA THR A 212 4.80 -18.52 6.80
C THR A 212 5.35 -19.67 7.66
N SER A 213 6.43 -20.30 7.19
CA SER A 213 7.17 -21.33 7.91
C SER A 213 7.94 -20.79 9.12
N LEU A 214 8.08 -19.46 9.24
CA LEU A 214 8.96 -18.78 10.19
C LEU A 214 10.42 -19.32 10.17
N PRO A 215 11.12 -19.17 9.03
CA PRO A 215 12.41 -19.82 8.81
C PRO A 215 13.52 -19.24 9.71
N PRO A 216 14.66 -19.94 9.88
CA PRO A 216 15.83 -19.39 10.54
C PRO A 216 16.34 -18.11 9.86
N LYS A 217 16.84 -17.15 10.64
CA LYS A 217 17.31 -15.83 10.16
C LYS A 217 18.27 -15.91 8.97
N LYS A 218 19.22 -16.85 8.99
CA LYS A 218 20.19 -17.02 7.88
C LYS A 218 19.47 -17.39 6.58
N LYS A 219 18.58 -18.39 6.61
CA LYS A 219 17.79 -18.84 5.45
C LYS A 219 16.88 -17.72 4.94
N PHE A 220 16.19 -17.01 5.85
CA PHE A 220 15.38 -15.85 5.52
C PHE A 220 16.16 -14.80 4.73
N LEU A 221 17.36 -14.43 5.19
CA LEU A 221 18.18 -13.43 4.52
C LEU A 221 18.63 -13.89 3.13
N THR A 222 19.02 -15.15 2.96
CA THR A 222 19.43 -15.69 1.65
C THR A 222 18.29 -15.67 0.65
N VAL A 223 17.12 -16.21 1.03
CA VAL A 223 15.97 -16.33 0.12
C VAL A 223 15.37 -14.95 -0.18
N SER A 224 15.28 -14.07 0.82
CA SER A 224 14.81 -12.69 0.62
C SER A 224 15.73 -11.88 -0.28
N LYS A 225 17.06 -12.11 -0.26
CA LYS A 225 17.99 -11.46 -1.20
C LYS A 225 17.68 -11.86 -2.64
N VAL A 226 17.50 -13.15 -2.90
CA VAL A 226 17.14 -13.64 -4.24
C VAL A 226 15.78 -13.07 -4.68
N TYR A 227 14.79 -13.09 -3.79
CA TYR A 227 13.47 -12.52 -4.05
C TYR A 227 13.56 -11.03 -4.43
N ILE A 228 14.27 -10.21 -3.64
CA ILE A 228 14.43 -8.78 -3.93
C ILE A 228 15.17 -8.55 -5.25
N LEU A 229 16.22 -9.34 -5.55
CA LEU A 229 16.97 -9.22 -6.80
C LEU A 229 16.09 -9.49 -8.02
N VAL A 230 15.25 -10.52 -7.95
CA VAL A 230 14.25 -10.81 -8.99
C VAL A 230 13.23 -9.66 -9.09
N MET A 231 12.75 -9.14 -7.96
CA MET A 231 11.81 -8.02 -7.95
C MET A 231 12.40 -6.75 -8.57
N CYS A 232 13.71 -6.49 -8.44
CA CYS A 232 14.37 -5.35 -9.08
C CYS A 232 14.24 -5.34 -10.61
N LEU A 233 13.97 -6.49 -11.27
CA LEU A 233 13.70 -6.54 -12.71
C LEU A 233 12.43 -5.74 -13.10
N PHE A 234 11.51 -5.50 -12.16
CA PHE A 234 10.38 -4.60 -12.41
C PHE A 234 10.78 -3.14 -12.67
N PHE A 235 11.98 -2.71 -12.27
CA PHE A 235 12.47 -1.39 -12.65
C PHE A 235 12.67 -1.27 -14.16
N LEU A 236 13.12 -2.35 -14.81
CA LEU A 236 13.34 -2.40 -16.25
C LEU A 236 12.02 -2.38 -17.04
N ILE A 237 10.96 -2.99 -16.48
CA ILE A 237 9.61 -2.94 -17.04
C ILE A 237 8.95 -1.58 -16.76
N GLY A 238 9.35 -0.87 -15.71
CA GLY A 238 8.77 0.41 -15.29
C GLY A 238 7.72 0.32 -14.17
N VAL A 239 7.47 -0.88 -13.60
CA VAL A 239 6.53 -1.10 -12.49
C VAL A 239 7.21 -0.88 -11.14
N ARG A 240 7.64 0.36 -10.90
CA ARG A 240 8.49 0.79 -9.78
C ARG A 240 7.95 0.40 -8.38
N ASN A 241 6.65 0.53 -8.18
CA ASN A 241 6.02 0.36 -6.86
C ASN A 241 6.16 -1.06 -6.32
N ARG A 242 6.16 -2.08 -7.19
CA ARG A 242 6.29 -3.49 -6.77
C ARG A 242 7.60 -3.76 -6.05
N VAL A 243 8.69 -3.10 -6.47
CA VAL A 243 10.02 -3.27 -5.86
C VAL A 243 10.05 -2.67 -4.46
N ILE A 244 9.58 -1.43 -4.32
CA ILE A 244 9.57 -0.71 -3.04
C ILE A 244 8.70 -1.45 -2.02
N LEU A 245 7.49 -1.87 -2.42
CA LEU A 245 6.58 -2.61 -1.54
C LEU A 245 7.19 -3.94 -1.07
N SER A 246 7.82 -4.67 -1.99
CA SER A 246 8.53 -5.92 -1.66
C SER A 246 9.68 -5.68 -0.68
N PHE A 247 10.47 -4.64 -0.90
CA PHE A 247 11.58 -4.26 -0.01
C PHE A 247 11.09 -3.86 1.39
N LEU A 248 10.10 -2.97 1.47
CA LEU A 248 9.51 -2.52 2.73
C LEU A 248 8.87 -3.67 3.51
N PHE A 249 8.23 -4.61 2.82
CA PHE A 249 7.69 -5.81 3.45
C PHE A 249 8.78 -6.72 4.03
N VAL A 250 9.86 -6.99 3.30
CA VAL A 250 10.98 -7.78 3.82
C VAL A 250 11.62 -7.10 5.04
N LEU A 251 11.73 -5.77 5.00
CA LEU A 251 12.21 -4.97 6.12
C LEU A 251 11.27 -5.05 7.32
N TRP A 252 9.97 -4.92 7.10
CA TRP A 252 8.92 -5.14 8.12
C TRP A 252 9.06 -6.52 8.75
N PHE A 253 9.11 -7.58 7.95
CA PHE A 253 9.21 -8.96 8.41
C PHE A 253 10.47 -9.16 9.26
N TYR A 254 11.61 -8.62 8.82
CA TYR A 254 12.86 -8.69 9.55
C TYR A 254 12.77 -8.05 10.94
N TYR A 255 12.28 -6.81 11.00
CA TYR A 255 12.15 -6.08 12.26
C TYR A 255 11.11 -6.69 13.18
N ARG A 256 10.07 -7.29 12.60
CA ARG A 256 8.98 -7.93 13.32
C ARG A 256 9.42 -9.23 14.00
N PHE A 257 10.08 -10.12 13.27
CA PHE A 257 10.34 -11.50 13.71
C PHE A 257 11.76 -11.76 14.20
N TYR A 258 12.77 -11.03 13.71
CA TYR A 258 14.18 -11.32 14.05
C TYR A 258 14.88 -10.24 14.88
N SER A 259 14.44 -8.98 14.84
CA SER A 259 15.33 -7.87 15.20
C SER A 259 15.55 -7.53 16.69
N LYS A 260 14.70 -7.75 17.69
CA LYS A 260 14.82 -7.11 19.05
C LYS A 260 14.81 -5.57 19.10
N LYS A 261 15.57 -4.83 18.27
CA LYS A 261 15.61 -3.36 18.19
C LYS A 261 14.82 -2.83 17.00
N SER A 262 14.22 -1.64 17.13
CA SER A 262 13.61 -0.92 16.01
C SER A 262 14.68 -0.39 15.05
N PRO A 263 14.35 -0.17 13.76
CA PRO A 263 15.28 0.52 12.85
C PRO A 263 15.62 1.92 13.39
N LYS A 264 16.83 2.39 13.10
CA LYS A 264 17.20 3.79 13.36
C LYS A 264 16.56 4.69 12.31
N ILE A 265 16.11 5.87 12.70
CA ILE A 265 15.49 6.85 11.79
C ILE A 265 16.46 7.20 10.64
N LEU A 266 17.73 7.45 10.95
CA LEU A 266 18.76 7.77 9.96
C LEU A 266 18.89 6.69 8.86
N PHE A 267 18.82 5.41 9.23
CA PHE A 267 18.88 4.31 8.26
C PHE A 267 17.67 4.32 7.32
N LEU A 268 16.47 4.58 7.84
CA LEU A 268 15.26 4.70 7.04
C LEU A 268 15.28 5.93 6.14
N LEU A 269 15.83 7.05 6.61
CA LEU A 269 16.01 8.25 5.79
C LEU A 269 16.97 8.00 4.63
N ILE A 270 18.12 7.37 4.88
CA ILE A 270 19.08 7.01 3.83
C ILE A 270 18.43 6.10 2.78
N ILE A 271 17.70 5.06 3.23
CA ILE A 271 16.95 4.18 2.33
C ILE A 271 15.92 4.97 1.52
N SER A 272 15.18 5.87 2.17
CA SER A 272 14.13 6.65 1.52
C SER A 272 14.72 7.56 0.44
N ILE A 273 15.76 8.33 0.77
CA ILE A 273 16.48 9.19 -0.18
C ILE A 273 17.07 8.38 -1.33
N SER A 274 17.72 7.25 -1.02
CA SER A 274 18.28 6.36 -2.04
C SER A 274 17.21 5.80 -2.97
N SER A 275 16.04 5.44 -2.42
CA SER A 275 14.91 4.95 -3.22
C SER A 275 14.33 6.05 -4.11
N VAL A 276 14.19 7.28 -3.60
CA VAL A 276 13.73 8.43 -4.39
C VAL A 276 14.70 8.74 -5.52
N ALA A 277 16.00 8.77 -5.23
CA ALA A 277 17.05 8.98 -6.23
C ALA A 277 17.03 7.91 -7.32
N LEU A 278 16.88 6.63 -6.94
CA LEU A 278 16.75 5.53 -7.89
C LEU A 278 15.50 5.67 -8.78
N LEU A 279 14.36 6.04 -8.19
CA LEU A 279 13.11 6.23 -8.93
C LEU A 279 13.17 7.40 -9.91
N LEU A 280 13.86 8.47 -9.51
CA LEU A 280 14.16 9.62 -10.35
C LEU A 280 15.08 9.25 -11.51
N LEU A 281 16.15 8.50 -11.25
CA LEU A 281 17.06 8.04 -12.30
C LEU A 281 16.33 7.16 -13.32
N VAL A 282 15.53 6.20 -12.87
CA VAL A 282 14.69 5.36 -13.75
C VAL A 282 13.72 6.22 -14.55
N GLN A 283 13.18 7.29 -13.97
CA GLN A 283 12.27 8.20 -14.66
C GLN A 283 12.97 9.03 -15.74
N LEU A 284 14.16 9.56 -15.43
CA LEU A 284 14.99 10.34 -16.37
C LEU A 284 15.40 9.51 -17.59
N VAL A 285 15.85 8.27 -17.39
CA VAL A 285 16.23 7.36 -18.48
C VAL A 285 15.05 7.08 -19.41
N ARG A 286 13.84 6.95 -18.87
CA ARG A 286 12.64 6.63 -19.66
C ARG A 286 12.11 7.84 -20.45
N GLN A 287 12.25 9.03 -19.90
CA GLN A 287 11.74 10.27 -20.50
C GLN A 287 12.80 11.02 -21.31
N ALA A 288 13.93 10.36 -21.65
CA ALA A 288 14.98 10.89 -22.51
C ALA A 288 14.44 11.18 -23.93
N GLY A 289 13.72 12.29 -24.07
CA GLY A 289 13.00 12.74 -25.25
C GLY A 289 11.89 13.76 -24.96
N VAL A 290 11.33 13.78 -23.73
CA VAL A 290 10.25 14.70 -23.32
C VAL A 290 10.49 15.25 -21.90
N PHE A 291 11.75 15.42 -21.51
CA PHE A 291 12.09 16.30 -20.37
C PHE A 291 12.20 17.73 -20.90
N LEU A 292 11.06 18.33 -21.22
CA LEU A 292 10.98 19.78 -21.14
C LEU A 292 11.03 20.11 -19.65
N LEU A 293 12.20 20.49 -19.16
CA LEU A 293 12.38 21.28 -17.93
C LEU A 293 11.72 22.66 -18.14
N SER A 294 10.44 22.67 -18.50
CA SER A 294 9.61 23.87 -18.57
C SER A 294 8.90 24.13 -17.24
N ASP A 295 9.26 23.39 -16.19
CA ASP A 295 8.78 23.55 -14.82
C ASP A 295 9.97 23.98 -13.97
N ASP A 296 9.91 25.17 -13.38
CA ASP A 296 11.00 25.80 -12.60
C ASP A 296 11.29 25.07 -11.27
N ARG A 297 10.56 23.99 -10.97
CA ARG A 297 10.67 23.21 -9.75
C ARG A 297 11.97 22.41 -9.70
N SER A 298 12.55 22.31 -8.50
CA SER A 298 13.66 21.38 -8.26
C SER A 298 13.26 19.94 -8.57
N ILE A 299 14.22 19.07 -8.93
CA ILE A 299 13.95 17.65 -9.23
C ILE A 299 13.26 16.93 -8.05
N PHE A 300 13.64 17.26 -6.81
CA PHE A 300 12.99 16.73 -5.61
C PHE A 300 11.55 17.23 -5.47
N SER A 301 11.33 18.52 -5.74
CA SER A 301 10.00 19.12 -5.74
C SER A 301 9.10 18.45 -6.80
N TYR A 302 9.62 18.29 -8.01
CA TYR A 302 8.94 17.61 -9.10
C TYR A 302 8.60 16.15 -8.75
N PHE A 303 9.51 15.42 -8.09
CA PHE A 303 9.22 14.06 -7.65
C PHE A 303 8.00 13.98 -6.72
N PHE A 304 7.96 14.79 -5.67
CA PHE A 304 6.83 14.82 -4.73
C PHE A 304 5.55 15.32 -5.41
N TYR A 305 5.67 16.30 -6.28
CA TYR A 305 4.55 16.75 -7.12
C TYR A 305 4.02 15.61 -7.99
N ALA A 306 4.87 14.82 -8.65
CA ALA A 306 4.44 13.72 -9.51
C ALA A 306 3.80 12.57 -8.72
N GLN A 307 4.32 12.24 -7.52
CA GLN A 307 3.77 11.15 -6.70
C GLN A 307 2.40 11.46 -6.08
N SER A 308 2.06 12.73 -5.88
CA SER A 308 0.81 13.20 -5.25
C SER A 308 -0.40 13.28 -6.19
N THR A 309 -0.32 12.66 -7.37
CA THR A 309 -1.45 12.61 -8.33
C THR A 309 -2.73 12.04 -7.71
N ASN A 310 -2.61 11.16 -6.72
CA ASN A 310 -3.76 10.52 -6.07
C ASN A 310 -4.58 11.45 -5.17
N PHE A 311 -4.02 12.60 -4.75
CA PHE A 311 -4.77 13.66 -4.08
C PHE A 311 -5.88 14.21 -4.98
N TYR A 312 -5.59 14.36 -6.27
CA TYR A 312 -6.49 14.98 -7.26
C TYR A 312 -7.60 14.06 -7.77
N ILE A 313 -7.63 12.79 -7.35
CA ILE A 313 -8.71 11.86 -7.74
C ILE A 313 -10.06 12.25 -7.15
N LEU A 314 -10.10 12.75 -5.90
CA LEU A 314 -11.35 13.21 -5.29
C LEU A 314 -11.87 14.54 -5.91
N PRO A 315 -11.03 15.55 -6.18
CA PRO A 315 -11.42 16.70 -6.99
C PRO A 315 -11.95 16.30 -8.37
N LEU A 316 -11.33 15.34 -9.06
CA LEU A 316 -11.80 14.86 -10.37
C LEU A 316 -13.14 14.13 -10.30
N LEU A 317 -13.37 13.33 -9.25
CA LEU A 317 -14.66 12.69 -9.00
C LEU A 317 -15.78 13.76 -8.93
N GLN A 318 -15.54 14.85 -8.21
CA GLN A 318 -16.47 15.98 -8.07
C GLN A 318 -16.58 16.80 -9.37
N TYR A 319 -15.46 17.03 -10.06
CA TYR A 319 -15.42 17.80 -11.31
C TYR A 319 -16.29 17.17 -12.40
N TYR A 320 -16.26 15.84 -12.51
CA TYR A 320 -17.06 15.10 -13.49
C TYR A 320 -18.42 14.64 -12.98
N ASP A 321 -18.75 14.94 -11.72
CA ASP A 321 -19.99 14.50 -11.06
C ASP A 321 -20.25 12.99 -11.24
N LEU A 322 -19.21 12.19 -10.99
CA LEU A 322 -19.24 10.76 -11.26
C LEU A 322 -20.02 10.02 -10.16
N HIS A 323 -21.11 9.39 -10.57
CA HIS A 323 -21.91 8.51 -9.73
C HIS A 323 -22.07 7.13 -10.38
N THR A 324 -22.10 6.10 -9.54
CA THR A 324 -22.31 4.72 -9.99
C THR A 324 -23.37 4.05 -9.13
N GLU A 325 -24.10 3.08 -9.71
CA GLU A 325 -25.13 2.32 -8.99
C GLU A 325 -24.55 1.55 -7.79
N VAL A 326 -23.31 1.09 -7.93
CA VAL A 326 -22.55 0.45 -6.87
C VAL A 326 -21.40 1.37 -6.47
N PRO A 327 -21.32 1.83 -5.20
CA PRO A 327 -20.28 2.72 -4.76
C PRO A 327 -18.89 2.21 -5.10
N PHE A 328 -17.99 3.11 -5.52
CA PHE A 328 -16.68 2.75 -6.05
C PHE A 328 -15.82 1.92 -5.08
N VAL A 329 -16.03 2.06 -3.76
CA VAL A 329 -15.38 1.24 -2.72
C VAL A 329 -15.59 -0.25 -2.95
N PHE A 330 -16.78 -0.65 -3.41
CA PHE A 330 -17.16 -2.06 -3.55
C PHE A 330 -16.87 -2.63 -4.92
N ALA A 331 -16.50 -1.80 -5.90
CA ALA A 331 -16.16 -2.24 -7.26
C ALA A 331 -15.14 -3.40 -7.32
N PRO A 332 -14.09 -3.48 -6.47
CA PRO A 332 -13.16 -4.60 -6.49
C PRO A 332 -13.77 -5.98 -6.14
N PHE A 333 -14.94 -6.03 -5.51
CA PHE A 333 -15.63 -7.30 -5.23
C PHE A 333 -16.35 -7.86 -6.47
N PHE A 334 -16.80 -6.97 -7.35
CA PHE A 334 -17.52 -7.34 -8.58
C PHE A 334 -16.57 -7.49 -9.77
N ASN A 335 -15.47 -6.73 -9.78
CA ASN A 335 -14.41 -6.81 -10.78
C ASN A 335 -13.22 -7.61 -10.24
N LEU A 336 -13.34 -8.94 -10.26
CA LEU A 336 -12.32 -9.86 -9.76
C LEU A 336 -10.98 -9.70 -10.48
N ASP A 337 -10.99 -9.32 -11.75
CA ASP A 337 -9.78 -8.98 -12.50
C ASP A 337 -9.58 -7.46 -12.54
N THR A 338 -9.08 -6.90 -11.44
CA THR A 338 -8.66 -5.48 -11.39
C THR A 338 -7.47 -5.14 -12.31
N SER A 339 -6.92 -6.15 -12.98
CA SER A 339 -5.87 -6.04 -14.00
C SER A 339 -6.42 -6.03 -15.42
N TYR A 340 -7.69 -6.43 -15.61
CA TYR A 340 -8.32 -6.41 -16.92
C TYR A 340 -8.59 -4.97 -17.34
N TYR A 341 -7.79 -4.53 -18.29
CA TYR A 341 -7.96 -3.28 -18.98
C TYR A 341 -8.98 -3.53 -20.11
N ASP A 342 -10.18 -2.96 -19.97
CA ASP A 342 -11.17 -2.97 -21.05
C ASP A 342 -11.06 -1.67 -21.83
N PRO A 343 -10.49 -1.67 -23.06
CA PRO A 343 -10.37 -0.47 -23.88
C PRO A 343 -11.71 0.13 -24.31
N ASN A 344 -12.80 -0.64 -24.22
CA ASN A 344 -14.10 -0.28 -24.78
C ASN A 344 -15.17 0.00 -23.72
N GLY A 345 -14.89 -0.23 -22.44
CA GLY A 345 -15.87 -0.17 -21.37
C GLY A 345 -15.46 0.69 -20.18
N ILE A 346 -16.42 1.40 -19.59
CA ILE A 346 -16.25 2.01 -18.27
C ILE A 346 -16.27 0.88 -17.25
N ASN A 347 -15.09 0.36 -16.90
CA ASN A 347 -14.98 -0.51 -15.74
C ASN A 347 -15.40 0.28 -14.49
N ASN A 348 -16.17 -0.34 -13.60
CA ASN A 348 -16.64 0.29 -12.33
C ASN A 348 -15.50 0.67 -11.35
N LEU A 349 -14.23 0.58 -11.74
CA LEU A 349 -13.09 1.02 -10.96
C LEU A 349 -12.90 2.53 -11.15
N LEU A 350 -12.90 3.28 -10.05
CA LEU A 350 -12.84 4.75 -10.06
C LEU A 350 -11.70 5.32 -10.91
N GLY A 351 -10.49 4.76 -10.80
CA GLY A 351 -9.33 5.22 -11.57
C GLY A 351 -9.51 5.08 -13.09
N ASN A 352 -10.19 4.02 -13.54
CA ASN A 352 -10.49 3.80 -14.94
C ASN A 352 -11.64 4.70 -15.41
N ALA A 353 -12.69 4.84 -14.59
CA ALA A 353 -13.82 5.71 -14.89
C ALA A 353 -13.37 7.17 -15.09
N ILE A 354 -12.50 7.68 -14.22
CA ILE A 354 -11.93 9.03 -14.36
C ILE A 354 -11.02 9.11 -15.59
N ALA A 355 -10.09 8.17 -15.77
CA ALA A 355 -9.15 8.22 -16.90
C ALA A 355 -9.88 8.21 -18.26
N PHE A 356 -10.89 7.35 -18.40
CA PHE A 356 -11.75 7.31 -19.58
C PHE A 356 -12.51 8.62 -19.80
N ARG A 357 -12.93 9.30 -18.72
CA ARG A 357 -13.65 10.59 -18.80
C ARG A 357 -12.73 11.76 -19.18
N ILE A 358 -11.45 11.70 -18.81
CA ILE A 358 -10.45 12.69 -19.19
C ILE A 358 -10.12 12.59 -20.67
N SER A 359 -9.73 11.40 -21.13
CA SER A 359 -9.38 11.15 -22.52
C SER A 359 -9.61 9.67 -22.86
N PRO A 360 -10.67 9.34 -23.62
CA PRO A 360 -10.92 7.97 -24.06
C PRO A 360 -9.80 7.40 -24.93
N ASP A 361 -9.16 8.24 -25.75
CA ASP A 361 -8.13 7.80 -26.69
C ASP A 361 -6.81 7.49 -25.97
N GLU A 362 -6.35 8.37 -25.08
CA GLU A 362 -5.19 8.06 -24.22
C GLU A 362 -5.47 6.85 -23.33
N PHE A 363 -6.70 6.77 -22.79
CA PHE A 363 -7.10 5.60 -22.01
C PHE A 363 -6.90 4.34 -22.82
N ARG A 364 -7.42 4.26 -24.07
CA ARG A 364 -7.27 3.14 -25.03
C ARG A 364 -5.82 2.76 -25.31
N GLU A 365 -4.92 3.72 -25.30
CA GLU A 365 -3.48 3.51 -25.44
C GLU A 365 -2.81 2.98 -24.16
N GLY A 366 -3.57 2.76 -23.09
CA GLY A 366 -3.10 2.20 -21.82
C GLY A 366 -2.73 3.26 -20.78
N HIS A 367 -3.08 4.54 -21.00
CA HIS A 367 -2.92 5.57 -19.99
C HIS A 367 -4.00 5.39 -18.92
N GLY A 368 -3.58 5.16 -17.68
CA GLY A 368 -4.50 4.95 -16.56
C GLY A 368 -4.15 5.83 -15.37
N LEU A 369 -5.17 6.25 -14.64
CA LEU A 369 -5.03 6.87 -13.33
C LEU A 369 -5.19 5.84 -12.22
N GLY A 370 -4.44 6.03 -11.13
CA GLY A 370 -4.66 5.23 -9.93
C GLY A 370 -6.00 5.58 -9.26
N SER A 371 -6.61 4.63 -8.56
CA SER A 371 -7.74 4.94 -7.68
C SER A 371 -7.26 5.63 -6.38
N SER A 372 -8.19 6.18 -5.61
CA SER A 372 -7.94 6.75 -4.30
C SER A 372 -8.98 6.26 -3.31
N PHE A 373 -8.56 5.49 -2.30
CA PHE A 373 -9.47 5.02 -1.26
C PHE A 373 -10.19 6.17 -0.53
N ILE A 374 -9.60 7.37 -0.51
CA ILE A 374 -10.20 8.58 0.06
C ILE A 374 -11.40 9.02 -0.77
N ALA A 375 -11.23 9.05 -2.10
CA ALA A 375 -12.32 9.38 -3.02
C ALA A 375 -13.43 8.32 -2.98
N GLU A 376 -13.05 7.04 -2.95
CA GLU A 376 -14.01 5.94 -2.81
C GLU A 376 -14.79 6.06 -1.49
N LEU A 377 -14.13 6.29 -0.35
CA LEU A 377 -14.83 6.44 0.93
C LEU A 377 -15.69 7.70 1.00
N TYR A 378 -15.28 8.79 0.34
CA TYR A 378 -16.05 10.03 0.27
C TYR A 378 -17.39 9.82 -0.44
N ASP A 379 -17.43 9.01 -1.49
CA ASP A 379 -18.64 8.63 -2.23
C ASP A 379 -19.72 7.98 -1.34
N LEU A 380 -19.33 7.32 -0.23
CA LEU A 380 -20.26 6.75 0.76
C LEU A 380 -20.82 7.79 1.75
N GLY A 381 -20.34 9.03 1.71
CA GLY A 381 -20.70 10.08 2.66
C GLY A 381 -19.94 10.02 3.99
N ILE A 382 -20.01 11.14 4.74
CA ILE A 382 -19.16 11.39 5.92
C ILE A 382 -19.27 10.33 7.03
N VAL A 383 -20.47 9.78 7.24
CA VAL A 383 -20.73 8.79 8.30
C VAL A 383 -20.01 7.47 7.99
N PHE A 384 -20.22 6.92 6.80
CA PHE A 384 -19.58 5.66 6.39
C PHE A 384 -18.08 5.83 6.17
N MET A 385 -17.65 6.96 5.59
CA MET A 385 -16.23 7.34 5.49
C MET A 385 -15.54 7.26 6.86
N SER A 386 -16.17 7.84 7.89
CA SER A 386 -15.66 7.84 9.26
C SER A 386 -15.59 6.44 9.87
N ILE A 387 -16.70 5.68 9.80
CA ILE A 387 -16.80 4.34 10.40
C ILE A 387 -15.80 3.38 9.77
N LEU A 388 -15.72 3.34 8.43
CA LEU A 388 -14.79 2.47 7.72
C LEU A 388 -13.34 2.85 8.01
N SER A 389 -13.03 4.15 8.07
CA SER A 389 -11.67 4.62 8.41
C SER A 389 -11.24 4.23 9.82
N ILE A 390 -12.13 4.36 10.82
CA ILE A 390 -11.87 3.85 12.19
C ILE A 390 -11.65 2.33 12.15
N GLY A 391 -12.50 1.59 11.41
CA GLY A 391 -12.38 0.15 11.23
C GLY A 391 -11.03 -0.28 10.65
N LEU A 392 -10.56 0.40 9.60
CA LEU A 392 -9.26 0.14 8.97
C LEU A 392 -8.10 0.36 9.94
N GLY A 393 -8.11 1.48 10.66
CA GLY A 393 -7.13 1.76 11.71
C GLY A 393 -7.11 0.68 12.79
N PHE A 394 -8.29 0.25 13.24
CA PHE A 394 -8.43 -0.82 14.22
C PHE A 394 -7.88 -2.15 13.71
N VAL A 395 -8.20 -2.52 12.47
CA VAL A 395 -7.71 -3.75 11.82
C VAL A 395 -6.19 -3.73 11.68
N MET A 396 -5.59 -2.60 11.29
CA MET A 396 -4.13 -2.46 11.21
C MET A 396 -3.45 -2.74 12.55
N GLY A 397 -3.94 -2.12 13.62
CA GLY A 397 -3.39 -2.33 14.96
C GLY A 397 -3.67 -3.72 15.53
N TRP A 398 -4.84 -4.29 15.26
CA TRP A 398 -5.18 -5.68 15.60
C TRP A 398 -4.28 -6.68 14.87
N PHE A 399 -4.07 -6.49 13.57
CA PHE A 399 -3.24 -7.35 12.73
C PHE A 399 -1.81 -7.39 13.26
N GLU A 400 -1.23 -6.21 13.49
CA GLU A 400 0.11 -6.06 14.04
C GLU A 400 0.29 -6.82 15.36
N ARG A 401 -0.72 -6.87 16.23
CA ARG A 401 -0.61 -7.61 17.49
C ARG A 401 -0.69 -9.12 17.30
N ASN A 402 -1.57 -9.58 16.42
CA ASN A 402 -1.93 -10.99 16.33
C ASN A 402 -1.08 -11.80 15.34
N VAL A 403 -0.39 -11.15 14.40
CA VAL A 403 0.40 -11.82 13.34
C VAL A 403 1.49 -12.77 13.89
N LYS A 404 1.98 -12.55 15.12
CA LYS A 404 3.01 -13.42 15.75
C LYS A 404 2.46 -14.74 16.29
N ASN A 405 1.15 -14.79 16.52
CA ASN A 405 0.49 -15.91 17.18
C ASN A 405 -0.37 -16.73 16.21
N ASN A 406 -0.68 -16.18 15.03
CA ASN A 406 -1.56 -16.82 14.06
C ASN A 406 -0.88 -17.00 12.70
N ARG A 407 -0.74 -18.25 12.28
CA ARG A 407 -0.06 -18.62 11.03
C ARG A 407 -0.84 -18.17 9.79
N ALA A 408 -2.17 -18.15 9.86
CA ALA A 408 -3.01 -17.65 8.77
C ALA A 408 -2.78 -16.14 8.56
N LEU A 409 -2.65 -15.37 9.65
CA LEU A 409 -2.30 -13.94 9.57
C LEU A 409 -0.89 -13.73 9.00
N LEU A 410 0.06 -14.62 9.33
CA LEU A 410 1.40 -14.58 8.75
C LEU A 410 1.38 -14.85 7.24
N ALA A 411 0.52 -15.76 6.78
CA ALA A 411 0.39 -16.05 5.36
C ALA A 411 -0.10 -14.86 4.54
N ILE A 412 -1.13 -14.16 5.03
CA ILE A 412 -1.67 -12.97 4.36
C ILE A 412 -0.84 -11.71 4.62
N SER A 413 0.25 -11.80 5.40
CA SER A 413 0.98 -10.61 5.87
C SER A 413 1.59 -9.79 4.75
N PHE A 414 1.99 -10.42 3.64
CA PHE A 414 2.47 -9.70 2.47
C PHE A 414 1.43 -8.72 1.94
N TYR A 415 0.22 -9.22 1.61
CA TYR A 415 -0.85 -8.40 1.08
C TYR A 415 -1.37 -7.40 2.13
N ALA A 416 -1.48 -7.81 3.39
CA ALA A 416 -1.91 -6.90 4.45
C ALA A 416 -0.97 -5.69 4.59
N ILE A 417 0.34 -5.92 4.70
CA ILE A 417 1.33 -4.86 4.92
C ILE A 417 1.57 -4.02 3.65
N THR A 418 1.64 -4.66 2.48
CA THR A 418 1.79 -3.93 1.21
C THR A 418 0.55 -3.09 0.90
N ASN A 419 -0.66 -3.59 1.20
CA ASN A 419 -1.87 -2.78 1.13
C ASN A 419 -1.83 -1.64 2.15
N CYS A 420 -1.36 -1.83 3.39
CA CYS A 420 -1.24 -0.73 4.35
C CYS A 420 -0.39 0.43 3.80
N ILE A 421 0.72 0.13 3.11
CA ILE A 421 1.58 1.16 2.49
C ILE A 421 0.90 1.78 1.26
N TYR A 422 0.23 0.97 0.45
CA TYR A 422 -0.23 1.36 -0.88
C TYR A 422 -1.68 1.82 -0.94
N ILE A 423 -2.45 1.67 0.14
CA ILE A 423 -3.89 2.01 0.19
C ILE A 423 -4.12 3.47 -0.15
N SER A 424 -3.22 4.38 0.24
CA SER A 424 -3.27 5.80 -0.13
C SER A 424 -3.16 6.06 -1.62
N ARG A 425 -2.70 5.10 -2.42
CA ARG A 425 -2.58 5.18 -3.88
C ARG A 425 -3.53 4.24 -4.64
N SER A 426 -4.37 3.52 -3.92
CA SER A 426 -5.11 2.38 -4.46
C SER A 426 -6.55 2.41 -3.97
N SER A 427 -7.37 1.54 -4.57
CA SER A 427 -8.66 1.18 -4.01
C SER A 427 -8.50 0.49 -2.66
N LEU A 428 -9.49 0.69 -1.78
CA LEU A 428 -9.55 0.12 -0.45
C LEU A 428 -9.45 -1.42 -0.46
N PHE A 429 -10.20 -2.05 -1.35
CA PHE A 429 -10.38 -3.51 -1.42
C PHE A 429 -9.64 -4.14 -2.61
N ARG A 430 -8.53 -3.52 -3.04
CA ARG A 430 -7.73 -4.08 -4.13
C ARG A 430 -7.19 -5.47 -3.78
N ASN A 431 -7.35 -6.42 -4.71
CA ASN A 431 -6.87 -7.80 -4.60
C ASN A 431 -7.39 -8.55 -3.35
N VAL A 432 -8.60 -8.23 -2.86
CA VAL A 432 -9.15 -8.87 -1.65
C VAL A 432 -9.28 -10.40 -1.78
N TYR A 433 -9.44 -10.93 -3.00
CA TYR A 433 -9.47 -12.37 -3.26
C TYR A 433 -8.15 -13.10 -2.90
N MET A 434 -7.01 -12.39 -2.82
CA MET A 434 -5.72 -12.99 -2.45
C MET A 434 -5.68 -13.44 -0.98
N PHE A 435 -6.46 -12.81 -0.11
CA PHE A 435 -6.54 -13.17 1.31
C PHE A 435 -7.06 -14.61 1.51
N PRO A 436 -8.28 -14.98 1.06
CA PRO A 436 -8.79 -16.34 1.21
C PRO A 436 -7.93 -17.36 0.45
N LEU A 437 -7.44 -17.02 -0.75
CA LEU A 437 -6.59 -17.91 -1.54
C LEU A 437 -5.34 -18.35 -0.78
N LEU A 438 -4.59 -17.41 -0.20
CA LEU A 438 -3.40 -17.74 0.58
C LEU A 438 -3.70 -18.56 1.83
N ILE A 439 -4.81 -18.25 2.51
CA ILE A 439 -5.26 -19.00 3.68
C ILE A 439 -5.51 -20.46 3.29
N ILE A 440 -6.27 -20.69 2.21
CA ILE A 440 -6.56 -22.03 1.67
C ILE A 440 -5.26 -22.76 1.31
N LEU A 441 -4.34 -22.10 0.59
CA LEU A 441 -3.05 -22.69 0.20
C LEU A 441 -2.23 -23.15 1.40
N VAL A 442 -2.20 -22.36 2.48
CA VAL A 442 -1.48 -22.73 3.72
C VAL A 442 -2.14 -23.92 4.40
N PHE A 443 -3.48 -23.96 4.46
CA PHE A 443 -4.20 -25.11 5.00
C PHE A 443 -3.93 -26.38 4.18
N ILE A 444 -3.92 -26.29 2.85
CA ILE A 444 -3.58 -27.39 1.95
C ILE A 444 -2.13 -27.85 2.18
N ALA A 445 -1.16 -26.93 2.16
CA ALA A 445 0.26 -27.24 2.34
C ALA A 445 0.57 -27.86 3.72
N LEU A 446 -0.22 -27.54 4.75
CA LEU A 446 -0.11 -28.17 6.06
C LEU A 446 -0.69 -29.60 6.09
N LYS A 447 -1.75 -29.89 5.31
CA LYS A 447 -2.42 -31.21 5.30
C LYS A 447 -1.76 -32.22 4.35
N ILE A 448 -1.23 -31.80 3.21
CA ILE A 448 -0.64 -32.71 2.22
C ILE A 448 0.70 -33.27 2.73
N ARG A 449 0.83 -34.62 2.70
CA ARG A 449 2.08 -35.33 3.00
C ARG A 449 3.09 -35.12 1.86
N TYR A 450 4.37 -35.02 2.22
CA TYR A 450 5.47 -34.59 1.35
C TYR A 450 5.48 -35.21 -0.07
N PRO A 451 5.86 -34.45 -1.10
CA PRO A 451 6.11 -34.99 -2.44
C PRO A 451 7.43 -35.77 -2.54
N PHE A 452 8.33 -35.67 -1.55
CA PHE A 452 9.62 -36.38 -1.54
C PHE A 452 9.79 -37.17 -0.23
N LYS A 453 10.15 -38.46 -0.34
CA LYS A 453 10.56 -39.29 0.79
C LYS A 453 11.79 -38.67 1.45
N MET A 454 11.62 -38.04 2.62
CA MET A 454 12.77 -37.75 3.49
C MET A 454 13.31 -39.06 4.06
N LYS A 455 14.63 -39.26 3.98
CA LYS A 455 15.31 -40.31 4.76
C LYS A 455 14.97 -40.06 6.23
N LYS A 456 14.37 -41.05 6.89
CA LYS A 456 14.26 -41.13 8.36
C LYS A 456 15.67 -40.93 8.91
N ASN A 457 15.94 -39.78 9.52
CA ASN A 457 16.75 -39.62 10.72
C ASN A 457 16.73 -38.12 11.10
N GLU A 458 16.78 -37.87 12.40
CA GLU A 458 16.71 -36.56 13.07
C GLU A 458 15.31 -36.01 13.38
N TYR A 459 14.59 -36.71 14.26
CA TYR A 459 13.87 -36.03 15.35
C TYR A 459 14.04 -36.84 16.63
N PRO A 460 14.46 -36.24 17.77
CA PRO A 460 14.10 -36.77 19.06
C PRO A 460 12.64 -36.41 19.32
N THR A 461 11.83 -37.44 19.41
CA THR A 461 10.47 -37.43 19.99
C THR A 461 10.44 -36.69 21.31
N ARG A 462 9.46 -35.79 21.50
CA ARG A 462 8.50 -35.87 22.62
C ARG A 462 7.31 -34.93 22.39
N LEU A 463 6.15 -35.52 22.65
CA LEU A 463 4.77 -35.00 22.53
C LEU A 463 4.52 -33.76 23.38
#